data_AF-A0A1H7AWL1-F1
#
_entry.id   AF-A0A1H7AWL1-F1
#
_cell.length_a   1.000
_cell.length_b   1.000
_cell.length_c   1.000
_cell.angle_alpha   90.00
_cell.angle_beta   90.00
_cell.angle_gamma   90.00
#
_symmetry.space_group_name_H-M   'P 1'
#
loop_
_entity.id
_entity.type
_entity.pdbx_description
1 polymer ?
#
loop_
_entity_poly.entity_id
_entity_poly.type
_entity_poly.pdbx_seq_one_letter_code
_entity_poly.pdbx_strand_id
1 'polypeptide(L)'
;MDLPYATLDAAHRHSANHRAELERSDVCGCFFCKKTFEVREVEEWVEDESGTALCPYCGVDSVIGSASGFPVDDAGFIHAMHTRWFS
;
A
#
# COMPACT_ATOMS: atom_id res chain seq x y z
N MET A 1 -10.88 -0.79 -14.54
CA MET A 1 -11.78 -0.75 -13.37
C MET A 1 -12.00 0.72 -13.07
N ASP A 2 -13.21 1.23 -13.23
CA ASP A 2 -13.53 2.63 -12.93
C ASP A 2 -13.81 2.75 -11.43
N LEU A 3 -12.75 2.91 -10.63
CA LEU A 3 -12.89 3.15 -9.18
C LEU A 3 -13.13 4.65 -8.93
N PRO A 4 -14.12 5.02 -8.10
CA PRO A 4 -14.29 6.41 -7.68
C PRO A 4 -13.03 6.94 -6.99
N TYR A 5 -12.65 8.20 -7.25
CA TYR A 5 -11.51 8.82 -6.56
C TYR A 5 -11.65 8.82 -5.04
N ALA A 6 -12.88 8.94 -4.52
CA ALA A 6 -13.13 8.82 -3.08
C ALA A 6 -12.67 7.47 -2.50
N THR A 7 -12.73 6.38 -3.28
CA THR A 7 -12.25 5.06 -2.88
C THR A 7 -10.73 5.01 -2.84
N LEU A 8 -10.06 5.60 -3.84
CA LEU A 8 -8.59 5.67 -3.88
C LEU A 8 -8.03 6.58 -2.79
N ASP A 9 -8.73 7.68 -2.49
CA ASP A 9 -8.40 8.59 -1.40
C ASP A 9 -8.59 7.91 -0.04
N ALA A 10 -9.59 7.04 0.07
CA ALA A 10 -9.76 6.22 1.27
C ALA A 10 -8.64 5.20 1.43
N ALA A 11 -8.29 4.48 0.36
CA ALA A 11 -7.20 3.51 0.36
C ALA A 11 -5.85 4.12 0.73
N HIS A 12 -5.54 5.32 0.23
CA HIS A 12 -4.27 6.01 0.53
C HIS A 12 -4.06 6.26 2.03
N ARG A 13 -5.13 6.39 2.82
CA ARG A 13 -4.99 6.55 4.28
C ARG A 13 -4.41 5.31 4.97
N HIS A 14 -4.42 4.16 4.30
CA HIS A 14 -3.85 2.91 4.78
C HIS A 14 -2.39 2.70 4.35
N SER A 15 -1.74 3.72 3.76
CA SER A 15 -0.33 3.63 3.37
C SER A 15 0.64 4.38 4.29
N ALA A 16 0.15 4.97 5.39
CA ALA A 16 0.96 5.65 6.39
C ALA A 16 0.46 5.32 7.80
N ASN A 17 1.35 5.31 8.79
CA ASN A 17 1.03 5.02 10.21
C ASN A 17 0.18 3.74 10.36
N HIS A 18 0.57 2.69 9.64
CA HIS A 18 -0.30 1.54 9.36
C HIS A 18 0.32 0.20 9.78
N ARG A 19 1.45 0.21 10.50
CA ARG A 19 2.18 -1.02 10.89
C ARG A 19 1.28 -2.10 11.48
N ALA A 20 0.48 -1.77 12.49
CA ALA A 20 -0.39 -2.73 13.14
C ALA A 20 -1.46 -3.32 12.20
N GLU A 21 -1.89 -2.58 11.18
CA GLU A 21 -2.78 -3.10 10.14
C GLU A 21 -2.02 -3.95 9.13
N LEU A 22 -0.87 -3.47 8.66
CA LEU A 22 -0.05 -4.18 7.69
C LEU A 22 0.37 -5.55 8.23
N GLU A 23 0.79 -5.64 9.49
CA GLU A 23 1.19 -6.89 10.15
C GLU A 23 0.07 -7.95 10.22
N ARG A 24 -1.20 -7.57 9.98
CA ARG A 24 -2.34 -8.50 9.86
C ARG A 24 -2.64 -8.93 8.41
N SER A 25 -1.88 -8.44 7.45
CA SER A 25 -2.04 -8.72 6.03
C SER A 25 -1.24 -9.95 5.62
N ASP A 26 -1.69 -10.68 4.61
CA ASP A 26 -0.88 -11.75 4.00
C ASP A 26 0.02 -11.17 2.90
N VAL A 27 -0.59 -10.33 2.05
CA VAL A 27 0.06 -9.62 0.95
C VAL A 27 -0.13 -8.12 1.07
N CYS A 28 0.76 -7.38 0.43
CA CYS A 28 0.69 -5.94 0.29
C CYS A 28 1.09 -5.51 -1.13
N GLY A 29 0.63 -4.33 -1.54
CA GLY A 29 0.90 -3.75 -2.85
C GLY A 29 1.55 -2.38 -2.71
N CYS A 30 2.66 -2.18 -3.43
CA CYS A 30 3.26 -0.87 -3.58
C CYS A 30 2.69 -0.16 -4.81
N PHE A 31 1.95 0.93 -4.62
CA PHE A 31 1.35 1.67 -5.74
C PHE A 31 2.31 2.65 -6.43
N PHE A 32 3.55 2.80 -5.95
CA PHE A 32 4.60 3.51 -6.69
C PHE A 32 5.26 2.60 -7.74
N CYS A 33 5.82 1.46 -7.35
CA CYS A 33 6.47 0.53 -8.29
C CYS A 33 5.52 -0.51 -8.89
N LYS A 34 4.26 -0.55 -8.43
CA LYS A 34 3.18 -1.45 -8.87
C LYS A 34 3.45 -2.93 -8.64
N LYS A 35 4.23 -3.26 -7.60
CA LYS A 35 4.52 -4.65 -7.20
C LYS A 35 3.61 -5.07 -6.05
N THR A 36 3.14 -6.31 -6.09
CA THR A 36 2.52 -7.01 -4.97
C THR A 36 3.53 -8.03 -4.43
N PHE A 37 3.60 -8.15 -3.10
CA PHE A 37 4.57 -8.99 -2.39
C PHE A 37 4.04 -9.41 -1.02
N GLU A 38 4.69 -10.39 -0.39
CA GLU A 38 4.26 -10.88 0.92
C GLU A 38 4.63 -9.88 2.01
N VAL A 39 3.78 -9.72 3.03
CA VAL A 39 4.04 -8.73 4.09
C VAL A 39 5.39 -8.96 4.80
N ARG A 40 5.83 -10.21 4.90
CA ARG A 40 7.07 -10.60 5.59
C ARG A 40 8.33 -10.09 4.88
N GLU A 41 8.21 -9.62 3.64
CA GLU A 41 9.32 -9.00 2.91
C GLU A 41 9.56 -7.55 3.34
N VAL A 42 8.65 -6.93 4.10
CA VAL A 42 8.83 -5.59 4.66
C VAL A 42 9.79 -5.65 5.85
N GLU A 43 11.02 -5.22 5.63
CA GLU A 43 12.06 -5.16 6.67
C GLU A 43 12.25 -3.73 7.23
N GLU A 44 12.03 -2.72 6.39
CA GLU A 44 12.29 -1.31 6.72
C GLU A 44 11.01 -0.52 6.95
N TRP A 45 11.06 0.35 7.95
CA TRP A 45 9.94 1.17 8.41
C TRP A 45 10.42 2.59 8.66
N VAL A 46 9.63 3.58 8.26
CA VAL A 46 9.80 4.95 8.73
C VAL A 46 9.35 5.02 10.19
N GLU A 47 10.20 5.57 11.06
CA GLU A 47 9.90 5.79 12.48
C GLU A 47 9.04 7.05 12.67
N ASP A 48 7.82 7.03 12.13
CA ASP A 48 6.78 8.03 12.37
C ASP A 48 5.91 7.67 13.59
N GLU A 49 4.63 8.07 13.63
CA GLU A 49 3.77 7.89 14.81
C GLU A 49 3.57 6.42 15.18
N SER A 50 3.45 5.53 14.19
CA SER A 50 3.19 4.10 14.44
C SER A 50 3.90 3.15 13.49
N GLY A 51 4.68 3.66 12.54
CA GLY A 51 5.42 2.91 11.55
C GLY A 51 4.74 2.93 10.19
N THR A 52 5.49 3.38 9.18
CA THR A 52 5.11 3.30 7.77
C THR A 52 6.08 2.40 7.01
N ALA A 53 5.55 1.37 6.35
CA ALA A 53 6.36 0.41 5.62
C ALA A 53 7.04 1.05 4.41
N LEU A 54 8.33 0.75 4.23
CA LEU A 54 9.02 1.01 2.98
C LEU A 54 8.93 -0.21 2.08
N CYS A 55 8.60 0.01 0.81
CA CYS A 55 8.58 -1.06 -0.18
C CYS A 55 9.98 -1.68 -0.33
N PRO A 56 10.17 -3.00 -0.14
CA PRO A 56 11.49 -3.65 -0.21
C PRO A 56 12.10 -3.63 -1.62
N TYR A 57 11.29 -3.31 -2.63
CA TYR A 57 11.73 -3.27 -4.02
C TYR A 57 12.12 -1.89 -4.54
N CYS A 58 11.66 -0.81 -3.90
CA CYS A 58 11.93 0.55 -4.38
C CYS A 58 12.16 1.59 -3.27
N GLY A 59 12.02 1.24 -2.00
CA GLY A 59 12.27 2.11 -0.86
C GLY A 59 11.22 3.21 -0.65
N VAL A 60 10.07 3.15 -1.34
CA VAL A 60 9.02 4.18 -1.24
C VAL A 60 7.93 3.72 -0.27
N ASP A 61 7.46 4.66 0.55
CA ASP A 61 6.40 4.58 1.57
C ASP A 61 4.98 4.57 0.96
N SER A 62 4.78 3.78 -0.09
CA SER A 62 3.51 3.71 -0.83
C SER A 62 2.95 2.29 -0.83
N VAL A 63 2.95 1.66 0.34
CA VAL A 63 2.54 0.26 0.55
C VAL A 63 1.16 0.23 1.20
N ILE A 64 0.26 -0.63 0.71
CA ILE A 64 -1.04 -0.92 1.35
C ILE A 64 -1.16 -2.43 1.54
N GLY A 65 -1.62 -2.85 2.71
CA GLY A 65 -1.83 -4.27 3.06
C GLY A 65 -3.23 -4.79 2.76
N SER A 66 -3.37 -6.09 2.57
CA SER A 66 -4.65 -6.78 2.37
C SER A 66 -5.62 -6.66 3.56
N ALA A 67 -5.13 -6.39 4.77
CA ALA A 67 -5.98 -6.11 5.93
C ALA A 67 -6.65 -4.72 5.90
N SER A 68 -6.31 -3.85 4.95
CA SER A 68 -6.94 -2.53 4.75
C SER A 68 -8.39 -2.61 4.26
N GLY A 69 -8.81 -3.79 3.77
CA GLY A 69 -10.11 -3.98 3.11
C GLY A 69 -10.14 -3.55 1.64
N PHE A 70 -8.99 -3.18 1.06
CA PHE A 70 -8.84 -2.86 -0.36
C PHE A 70 -8.16 -3.98 -1.15
N PRO A 71 -8.45 -4.13 -2.47
CA PRO A 71 -7.96 -5.24 -3.29
C PRO A 71 -6.51 -5.02 -3.75
N VAL A 72 -5.55 -5.11 -2.82
CA VAL A 72 -4.11 -4.84 -3.06
C VAL A 72 -3.42 -5.88 -3.97
N ASP A 73 -4.06 -7.02 -4.19
CA ASP A 73 -3.67 -8.07 -5.13
C ASP A 73 -4.22 -7.84 -6.54
N ASP A 74 -5.18 -6.93 -6.71
CA ASP A 74 -5.70 -6.52 -8.02
C ASP A 74 -4.76 -5.50 -8.68
N ALA A 75 -4.15 -5.89 -9.80
CA ALA A 75 -3.25 -5.04 -10.55
C ALA A 75 -3.92 -3.75 -11.09
N GLY A 76 -5.23 -3.80 -11.35
CA GLY A 76 -6.01 -2.64 -11.79
C GLY A 76 -6.18 -1.61 -10.68
N PHE A 77 -6.44 -2.05 -9.45
CA PHE A 77 -6.48 -1.20 -8.26
C PHE A 77 -5.13 -0.54 -7.99
N ILE A 78 -4.04 -1.33 -8.00
CA ILE A 78 -2.68 -0.81 -7.81
C ILE A 78 -2.31 0.21 -8.90
N HIS A 79 -2.71 -0.04 -10.15
CA HIS A 79 -2.52 0.91 -11.23
C HIS A 79 -3.34 2.20 -11.02
N ALA A 80 -4.60 2.09 -10.60
CA ALA A 80 -5.45 3.24 -10.32
C ALA A 80 -4.87 4.11 -9.18
N MET A 81 -4.36 3.48 -8.11
CA MET A 81 -3.65 4.17 -7.03
C MET A 81 -2.42 4.91 -7.54
N HIS A 82 -1.60 4.28 -8.39
CA HIS A 82 -0.47 4.95 -9.03
C HIS A 82 -0.91 6.19 -9.81
N THR A 83 -1.92 6.05 -10.67
CA THR A 83 -2.43 7.16 -11.50
C THR A 83 -2.97 8.30 -10.66
N ARG A 84 -3.60 8.02 -9.52
CA ARG A 84 -4.18 9.05 -8.65
C ARG A 84 -3.15 9.86 -7.85
N TRP A 85 -2.02 9.25 -7.48
CA TRP A 85 -1.06 9.82 -6.54
C TRP A 85 0.31 10.17 -7.13
N PHE A 86 0.65 9.62 -8.30
CA PHE A 86 1.95 9.80 -8.96
C PHE A 86 1.87 10.16 -10.44
N SER A 87 0.68 10.47 -10.97
CA SER A 87 0.47 10.99 -12.34
C SER A 87 -0.38 12.25 -12.31
#